data_AF-A0A9D4IL66-F1
#
_entry.id   AF-A0A9D4IL66-F1
#
_cell.length_a   1.000
_cell.length_b   1.000
_cell.length_c   1.000
_cell.angle_alpha   90.00
_cell.angle_beta   90.00
_cell.angle_gamma   90.00
#
_symmetry.space_group_name_H-M   'P 1'
#
loop_
_entity.id
_entity.type
_entity.pdbx_description
1 polymer ?
#
loop_
_entity_poly.entity_id
_entity_poly.type
_entity_poly.pdbx_seq_one_letter_code
_entity_poly.pdbx_strand_id
1 'polypeptide(L)'
;MGHTESKDELAPETKPEVKEEESLNGVLRELRALQTQPTNHLIADRSCVLENAFSYFKSGKSELSPLEVSMVTSGYSEHAKEQGGPMREFFSLFFKEVLRKDIDMFEGQDHGQQLFPVNNARAIENHWFHALGKAIVVSTMSGGPGFPYLAPIVVQYLRGLECEHDLNISMVQNMLLRQLIKRVGAIINLT
;
A
#
# COMPACT_ATOMS: atom_id res chain seq x y z
N MET A 1 -69.45 -4.86 35.95
CA MET A 1 -68.25 -5.71 36.06
C MET A 1 -67.61 -5.74 34.68
N GLY A 2 -66.69 -4.81 34.44
CA GLY A 2 -65.94 -4.70 33.18
C GLY A 2 -64.46 -4.86 33.51
N HIS A 3 -63.84 -5.88 32.93
CA HIS A 3 -62.42 -6.14 33.02
C HIS A 3 -61.65 -5.03 32.31
N THR A 4 -60.77 -4.33 33.04
CA THR A 4 -59.76 -3.44 32.45
C THR A 4 -58.52 -4.26 32.13
N GLU A 5 -58.30 -4.49 30.84
CA GLU A 5 -57.07 -5.07 30.28
C GLU A 5 -55.88 -4.14 30.56
N SER A 6 -54.87 -4.66 31.26
CA SER A 6 -53.54 -4.06 31.34
C SER A 6 -52.83 -4.28 30.01
N LYS A 7 -52.68 -3.23 29.22
CA LYS A 7 -51.75 -3.19 28.09
C LYS A 7 -50.34 -3.08 28.66
N ASP A 8 -49.59 -4.18 28.59
CA ASP A 8 -48.13 -4.14 28.67
C ASP A 8 -47.61 -3.31 27.49
N GLU A 9 -47.19 -2.08 27.78
CA GLU A 9 -46.40 -1.25 26.87
C GLU A 9 -45.01 -1.87 26.76
N LEU A 10 -44.83 -2.72 25.75
CA LEU A 10 -43.52 -3.20 25.35
C LEU A 10 -42.73 -2.01 24.80
N ALA A 11 -41.75 -1.53 25.56
CA ALA A 11 -40.82 -0.51 25.12
C ALA A 11 -40.22 -0.89 23.76
N PRO A 12 -40.07 0.04 22.80
CA PRO A 12 -39.50 -0.29 21.50
C PRO A 12 -38.05 -0.74 21.72
N GLU A 13 -37.78 -2.00 21.39
CA GLU A 13 -36.43 -2.54 21.30
C GLU A 13 -35.59 -1.59 20.41
N THR A 14 -34.65 -0.91 21.03
CA THR A 14 -33.63 -0.14 20.33
C THR A 14 -32.86 -1.12 19.45
N LYS A 15 -33.14 -1.06 18.14
CA LYS A 15 -32.35 -1.76 17.13
C LYS A 15 -30.88 -1.45 17.38
N PRO A 16 -29.99 -2.46 17.36
CA PRO A 16 -28.56 -2.22 17.45
C PRO A 16 -28.17 -1.28 16.30
N GLU A 17 -27.53 -0.16 16.64
CA GLU A 17 -26.88 0.73 15.67
C GLU A 17 -25.90 -0.12 14.84
N VAL A 18 -26.29 -0.41 13.61
CA VAL A 18 -25.39 -0.91 12.59
C VAL A 18 -24.40 0.24 12.34
N LYS A 19 -23.18 0.13 12.88
CA LYS A 19 -22.07 1.00 12.48
C LYS A 19 -21.97 0.88 10.96
N GLU A 20 -22.16 1.99 10.25
CA GLU A 20 -21.95 2.04 8.81
C GLU A 20 -20.60 1.39 8.50
N GLU A 21 -20.58 0.41 7.60
CA GLU A 21 -19.34 -0.15 7.10
C GLU A 21 -18.50 1.00 6.53
N GLU A 22 -17.35 1.24 7.15
CA GLU A 22 -16.45 2.31 6.77
C GLU A 22 -16.00 2.10 5.31
N SER A 23 -16.45 2.96 4.40
CA SER A 23 -16.08 2.84 2.98
C SER A 23 -14.65 3.33 2.74
N LEU A 24 -13.95 2.73 1.77
CA LEU A 24 -12.63 3.21 1.32
C LEU A 24 -12.63 4.71 1.04
N ASN A 25 -13.68 5.21 0.38
CA ASN A 25 -13.82 6.64 0.08
C ASN A 25 -13.96 7.49 1.35
N GLY A 26 -14.59 6.97 2.41
CA GLY A 26 -14.65 7.59 3.72
C GLY A 26 -13.26 7.76 4.33
N VAL A 27 -12.50 6.67 4.43
CA VAL A 27 -11.12 6.68 4.96
C VAL A 27 -10.23 7.63 4.15
N LEU A 28 -10.29 7.57 2.81
CA LEU A 28 -9.50 8.46 1.95
C LEU A 28 -9.89 9.92 2.13
N ARG A 29 -11.17 10.22 2.40
CA ARG A 29 -11.62 11.59 2.69
C ARG A 29 -11.06 12.09 4.01
N GLU A 30 -11.04 11.24 5.04
CA GLU A 30 -10.45 11.57 6.34
C GLU A 30 -8.94 11.80 6.22
N LEU A 31 -8.22 10.92 5.52
CA LEU A 31 -6.79 11.10 5.27
C LEU A 31 -6.49 12.41 4.53
N ARG A 32 -7.30 12.79 3.53
CA ARG A 32 -7.16 14.08 2.85
C ARG A 32 -7.45 15.26 3.78
N ALA A 33 -8.39 15.12 4.71
CA ALA A 33 -8.69 16.17 5.69
C ALA A 33 -7.54 16.43 6.67
N LEU A 34 -6.64 15.44 6.88
CA LEU A 34 -5.42 15.62 7.67
C LEU A 34 -4.34 16.45 6.95
N GLN A 35 -4.46 16.64 5.63
CA GLN A 35 -3.49 17.41 4.83
C GLN A 35 -3.68 18.92 5.01
N THR A 36 -3.27 19.43 6.18
CA THR A 36 -3.46 20.83 6.60
C THR A 36 -2.32 21.77 6.18
N GLN A 37 -1.21 21.22 5.68
CA GLN A 37 -0.04 22.00 5.26
C GLN A 37 -0.19 22.50 3.81
N PRO A 38 0.59 23.52 3.40
CA PRO A 38 0.60 23.98 2.01
C PRO A 38 0.90 22.85 1.02
N THR A 39 0.31 22.95 -0.17
CA THR A 39 0.58 22.04 -1.29
C THR A 39 2.06 22.06 -1.62
N ASN A 40 2.67 20.88 -1.66
CA ASN A 40 4.03 20.70 -2.12
C ASN A 40 4.01 20.46 -3.63
N HIS A 41 4.78 21.25 -4.37
CA HIS A 41 5.00 21.02 -5.79
C HIS A 41 6.33 20.29 -5.99
N LEU A 42 6.27 19.07 -6.51
CA LEU A 42 7.43 18.28 -6.88
C LEU A 42 7.65 18.38 -8.38
N ILE A 43 8.85 18.83 -8.79
CA ILE A 43 9.30 18.72 -10.17
C ILE A 43 10.09 17.41 -10.25
N ALA A 44 9.59 16.46 -11.03
CA ALA A 44 10.17 15.13 -11.16
C ALA A 44 10.72 14.92 -12.57
N ASP A 45 12.03 14.71 -12.68
CA ASP A 45 12.64 14.34 -13.96
C ASP A 45 12.48 12.83 -14.19
N ARG A 46 11.98 12.45 -15.36
CA ARG A 46 11.76 11.04 -15.73
C ARG A 46 13.04 10.20 -15.66
N SER A 47 14.21 10.82 -15.82
CA SER A 47 15.52 10.15 -15.74
C SER A 47 16.01 9.87 -14.32
N CYS A 48 15.48 10.55 -13.30
CA CYS A 48 15.87 10.39 -11.89
C CYS A 48 14.67 10.40 -10.93
N VAL A 49 13.56 9.81 -11.37
CA VAL A 49 12.29 9.78 -10.63
C VAL A 49 12.43 9.10 -9.26
N LEU A 50 13.30 8.10 -9.15
CA LEU A 50 13.55 7.36 -7.91
C LEU A 50 14.19 8.27 -6.85
N GLU A 51 15.22 9.00 -7.22
CA GLU A 51 15.92 9.93 -6.34
C GLU A 51 15.03 11.10 -5.93
N ASN A 52 14.28 11.67 -6.88
CA ASN A 52 13.33 12.76 -6.61
C ASN A 52 12.25 12.30 -5.61
N ALA A 53 11.66 11.12 -5.86
CA ALA A 53 10.64 10.56 -4.99
C ALA A 53 11.19 10.25 -3.59
N PHE A 54 12.33 9.55 -3.48
CA PHE A 54 12.89 9.25 -2.17
C PHE A 54 13.34 10.50 -1.41
N SER A 55 13.89 11.51 -2.09
CA SER A 55 14.22 12.79 -1.45
C SER A 55 12.97 13.43 -0.82
N TYR A 56 11.86 13.45 -1.56
CA TYR A 56 10.59 13.98 -1.07
C TYR A 56 9.99 13.14 0.06
N PHE A 57 9.82 11.83 -0.13
CA PHE A 57 9.11 10.97 0.82
C PHE A 57 9.92 10.67 2.08
N LYS A 58 11.25 10.78 2.06
CA LYS A 58 12.05 10.72 3.29
C LYS A 58 11.86 11.95 4.18
N SER A 59 11.29 13.05 3.66
CA SER A 59 10.98 14.22 4.49
C SER A 59 9.86 13.93 5.49
N GLY A 60 9.93 14.56 6.66
CA GLY A 60 8.98 14.34 7.75
C GLY A 60 7.55 14.86 7.51
N LYS A 61 7.30 15.60 6.42
CA LYS A 61 6.03 16.32 6.18
C LYS A 61 5.29 15.90 4.92
N SER A 62 5.79 14.92 4.17
CA SER A 62 5.23 14.50 2.87
C SER A 62 3.77 14.01 2.95
N GLU A 63 3.31 13.59 4.13
CA GLU A 63 1.96 13.03 4.36
C GLU A 63 0.94 14.11 4.72
N LEU A 64 1.40 15.23 5.29
CA LEU A 64 0.56 16.31 5.84
C LEU A 64 0.31 17.43 4.84
N SER A 65 0.97 17.40 3.68
CA SER A 65 0.81 18.34 2.58
C SER A 65 0.17 17.63 1.40
N PRO A 66 -0.80 18.26 0.70
CA PRO A 66 -1.17 17.82 -0.64
C PRO A 66 0.06 17.82 -1.56
N LEU A 67 0.12 16.91 -2.52
CA LEU A 67 1.21 16.81 -3.49
C LEU A 67 0.67 17.14 -4.89
N GLU A 68 1.37 18.02 -5.59
CA GLU A 68 1.24 18.22 -7.03
C GLU A 68 2.57 17.89 -7.71
N VAL A 69 2.52 17.23 -8.86
CA VAL A 69 3.72 16.81 -9.59
C VAL A 69 3.75 17.43 -10.98
N SER A 70 4.90 18.01 -11.34
CA SER A 70 5.25 18.36 -12.71
C SER A 70 6.29 17.38 -13.23
N MET A 71 5.96 16.63 -14.27
CA MET A 71 6.92 15.74 -14.94
C MET A 71 7.76 16.51 -15.95
N VAL A 72 9.07 16.31 -15.93
CA VAL A 72 10.01 16.93 -16.87
C VAL A 72 10.88 15.87 -17.56
N THR A 73 11.31 16.17 -18.78
CA THR A 73 12.28 15.37 -19.51
C THR A 73 13.42 16.28 -19.95
N SER A 74 14.65 15.99 -19.53
CA SER A 74 15.84 16.76 -19.93
C SER A 74 15.70 18.27 -19.64
N GLY A 75 15.07 18.62 -18.52
CA GLY A 75 14.84 20.00 -18.11
C GLY A 75 13.65 20.72 -18.76
N TYR A 76 12.92 20.08 -19.68
CA TYR A 76 11.71 20.66 -20.28
C TYR A 76 10.45 20.14 -19.59
N SER A 77 9.63 21.09 -19.11
CA SER A 77 8.30 20.80 -18.55
C SER A 77 7.29 20.63 -19.68
N GLU A 78 6.66 19.47 -19.73
CA GLU A 78 5.49 19.25 -20.58
C GLU A 78 4.28 19.75 -19.79
N HIS A 79 3.66 20.85 -20.26
CA HIS A 79 2.46 21.39 -19.62
C HIS A 79 1.33 20.35 -19.65
N ALA A 80 1.17 19.64 -18.54
CA ALA A 80 0.05 18.75 -18.34
C ALA A 80 -1.21 19.57 -18.07
N LYS A 81 -2.08 19.63 -19.08
CA LYS A 81 -3.39 20.30 -19.01
C LYS A 81 -4.41 19.51 -18.17
N GLU A 82 -4.06 18.31 -17.69
CA GLU A 82 -4.93 17.46 -16.88
C GLU A 82 -4.30 17.18 -15.50
N GLN A 83 -4.96 17.63 -14.44
CA GLN A 83 -4.49 17.57 -13.04
C GLN A 83 -4.28 16.14 -12.51
N GLY A 84 -4.75 15.09 -13.20
CA GLY A 84 -4.56 13.69 -12.79
C GLY A 84 -3.44 12.93 -13.53
N GLY A 85 -3.04 13.39 -14.72
CA GLY A 85 -2.08 12.68 -15.58
C GLY A 85 -0.68 12.57 -14.97
N PRO A 86 -0.05 13.69 -14.57
CA PRO A 86 1.32 13.71 -14.04
C PRO A 86 1.49 12.91 -12.76
N MET A 87 0.53 12.99 -11.84
CA MET A 87 0.59 12.24 -10.58
C MET A 87 0.52 10.73 -10.84
N ARG A 88 -0.42 10.29 -11.69
CA ARG A 88 -0.51 8.87 -12.06
C ARG A 88 0.75 8.38 -12.75
N GLU A 89 1.30 9.19 -13.67
CA GLU A 89 2.56 8.88 -14.36
C GLU A 89 3.73 8.77 -13.37
N PHE A 90 3.91 9.78 -12.53
CA PHE A 90 4.96 9.83 -11.50
C PHE A 90 4.98 8.57 -10.64
N PHE A 91 3.85 8.22 -10.03
CA PHE A 91 3.76 7.03 -9.18
C PHE A 91 3.97 5.74 -9.98
N SER A 92 3.46 5.67 -11.21
CA SER A 92 3.68 4.50 -12.07
C SER A 92 5.17 4.30 -12.38
N LEU A 93 5.90 5.37 -12.66
CA LEU A 93 7.35 5.32 -12.91
C LEU A 93 8.13 5.03 -11.63
N PHE A 94 7.84 5.73 -10.53
CA PHE A 94 8.49 5.50 -9.25
C PHE A 94 8.35 4.05 -8.79
N PHE A 95 7.15 3.47 -8.83
CA PHE A 95 6.96 2.07 -8.43
C PHE A 95 7.67 1.12 -9.38
N LYS A 96 7.74 1.38 -10.69
CA LYS A 96 8.57 0.58 -11.60
C LYS A 96 10.05 0.61 -11.22
N GLU A 97 10.58 1.77 -10.85
CA GLU A 97 11.98 1.89 -10.43
C GLU A 97 12.25 1.14 -9.11
N VAL A 98 11.36 1.25 -8.13
CA VAL A 98 11.45 0.51 -6.86
C VAL A 98 11.48 -1.01 -7.06
N LEU A 99 10.85 -1.51 -8.13
CA LEU A 99 10.80 -2.93 -8.49
C LEU A 99 12.01 -3.45 -9.25
N ARG A 100 12.99 -2.58 -9.58
CA ARG A 100 14.17 -3.03 -10.31
C ARG A 100 15.06 -3.91 -9.42
N LYS A 101 15.66 -4.94 -10.03
CA LYS A 101 16.52 -5.92 -9.36
C LYS A 101 17.76 -5.30 -8.72
N ASP A 102 18.29 -4.20 -9.24
CA ASP A 102 19.45 -3.48 -8.69
C ASP A 102 19.09 -2.58 -7.50
N ILE A 103 17.81 -2.23 -7.34
CA ILE A 103 17.30 -1.57 -6.14
C ILE A 103 17.17 -2.58 -4.99
N ASP A 104 16.76 -3.81 -5.31
CA ASP A 104 16.76 -4.97 -4.43
C ASP A 104 15.96 -4.71 -3.14
N MET A 105 14.77 -4.14 -3.28
CA MET A 105 13.83 -3.96 -2.16
C MET A 105 12.84 -5.12 -2.03
N PHE A 106 12.63 -5.88 -3.10
CA PHE A 106 11.65 -6.95 -3.15
C PHE A 106 12.16 -8.16 -3.95
N GLU A 107 11.73 -9.34 -3.53
CA GLU A 107 11.87 -10.59 -4.27
C GLU A 107 10.50 -11.21 -4.56
N GLY A 108 10.40 -12.07 -5.57
CA GLY A 108 9.14 -12.68 -5.98
C GLY A 108 9.11 -13.03 -7.46
N GLN A 109 8.02 -13.63 -7.93
CA GLN A 109 7.87 -13.94 -9.35
C GLN A 109 7.71 -12.67 -10.20
N ASP A 110 8.50 -12.61 -11.28
CA ASP A 110 8.58 -11.55 -12.28
C ASP A 110 7.29 -11.41 -13.15
N HIS A 111 6.09 -11.74 -12.67
CA HIS A 111 4.84 -11.61 -13.45
C HIS A 111 3.63 -11.08 -12.66
N GLY A 112 3.87 -10.47 -11.51
CA GLY A 112 2.89 -9.64 -10.82
C GLY A 112 2.21 -10.31 -9.63
N GLN A 113 2.07 -9.49 -8.57
CA GLN A 113 1.24 -9.68 -7.38
C GLN A 113 1.72 -10.66 -6.29
N GLN A 114 3.02 -10.96 -6.20
CA GLN A 114 3.57 -11.71 -5.07
C GLN A 114 4.98 -11.27 -4.69
N LEU A 115 5.12 -10.01 -4.29
CA LEU A 115 6.39 -9.48 -3.81
C LEU A 115 6.52 -9.58 -2.30
N PHE A 116 7.71 -9.98 -1.88
CA PHE A 116 8.15 -10.08 -0.50
C PHE A 116 9.28 -9.07 -0.26
N PRO A 117 9.22 -8.24 0.79
CA PRO A 117 10.34 -7.39 1.16
C PRO A 117 11.59 -8.23 1.44
N VAL A 118 12.75 -7.82 0.93
CA VAL A 118 14.03 -8.47 1.25
C VAL A 118 14.73 -7.76 2.39
N ASN A 119 15.58 -8.50 3.11
CA ASN A 119 16.47 -7.93 4.11
C ASN A 119 17.67 -7.24 3.42
N ASN A 120 17.44 -6.04 2.88
CA ASN A 120 18.45 -5.21 2.27
C ASN A 120 18.89 -4.11 3.23
N ALA A 121 20.13 -4.21 3.74
CA ALA A 121 20.71 -3.23 4.67
C ALA A 121 20.69 -1.80 4.12
N ARG A 122 21.02 -1.60 2.84
CA ARG A 122 20.98 -0.27 2.19
C ARG A 122 19.58 0.32 2.24
N ALA A 123 18.55 -0.48 1.91
CA ALA A 123 17.17 -0.02 1.92
C ALA A 123 16.67 0.31 3.33
N ILE A 124 17.12 -0.46 4.33
CA ILE A 124 16.78 -0.26 5.75
C ILE A 124 17.44 1.02 6.29
N GLU A 125 18.77 1.14 6.13
CA GLU A 125 19.57 2.28 6.63
C GLU A 125 19.15 3.60 5.99
N ASN A 126 18.74 3.58 4.72
CA ASN A 126 18.27 4.77 4.01
C ASN A 126 16.77 5.02 4.14
N HIS A 127 16.06 4.28 5.00
CA HIS A 127 14.62 4.40 5.26
C HIS A 127 13.74 4.28 3.99
N TRP A 128 14.15 3.47 3.01
CA TRP A 128 13.43 3.32 1.75
C TRP A 128 12.07 2.67 1.91
N PHE A 129 11.94 1.64 2.74
CA PHE A 129 10.65 1.01 3.01
C PHE A 129 9.65 1.97 3.68
N HIS A 130 10.13 2.82 4.58
CA HIS A 130 9.31 3.85 5.21
C HIS A 130 8.86 4.91 4.19
N ALA A 131 9.79 5.41 3.37
CA ALA A 131 9.48 6.35 2.29
C ALA A 131 8.51 5.77 1.26
N LEU A 132 8.68 4.50 0.90
CA LEU A 132 7.78 3.77 0.03
C LEU A 132 6.38 3.68 0.65
N GLY A 133 6.25 3.36 1.93
CA GLY A 133 4.96 3.34 2.64
C GLY A 133 4.19 4.65 2.50
N LYS A 134 4.86 5.80 2.69
CA LYS A 134 4.26 7.12 2.48
C LYS A 134 3.82 7.32 1.02
N ALA A 135 4.67 6.94 0.07
CA ALA A 135 4.36 7.06 -1.35
C ALA A 135 3.13 6.23 -1.74
N ILE A 136 2.94 5.02 -1.17
CA ILE A 136 1.76 4.17 -1.39
C ILE A 136 0.50 4.90 -0.92
N VAL A 137 0.53 5.48 0.28
CA VAL A 137 -0.59 6.23 0.85
C VAL A 137 -0.93 7.44 -0.02
N VAL A 138 0.05 8.29 -0.33
CA VAL A 138 -0.16 9.51 -1.14
C VAL A 138 -0.63 9.15 -2.55
N SER A 139 -0.09 8.09 -3.16
CA SER A 139 -0.56 7.59 -4.46
C SER A 139 -2.04 7.23 -4.41
N THR A 140 -2.46 6.48 -3.39
CA THR A 140 -3.85 6.03 -3.23
C THR A 140 -4.80 7.22 -2.98
N MET A 141 -4.41 8.16 -2.11
CA MET A 141 -5.17 9.38 -1.84
C MET A 141 -5.38 10.23 -3.10
N SER A 142 -4.41 10.20 -4.01
CA SER A 142 -4.39 10.99 -5.24
C SER A 142 -5.10 10.32 -6.43
N GLY A 143 -5.69 9.13 -6.24
CA GLY A 143 -6.24 8.33 -7.34
C GLY A 143 -5.17 7.74 -8.27
N GLY A 144 -3.93 7.66 -7.80
CA GLY A 144 -2.82 6.97 -8.45
C GLY A 144 -2.94 5.45 -8.35
N PRO A 145 -1.94 4.71 -8.87
CA PRO A 145 -1.98 3.25 -8.94
C PRO A 145 -1.94 2.54 -7.58
N GLY A 146 -1.53 3.23 -6.50
CA GLY A 146 -1.17 2.54 -5.26
C GLY A 146 -0.06 1.54 -5.50
N PHE A 147 0.02 0.47 -4.69
CA PHE A 147 1.08 -0.53 -4.82
C PHE A 147 0.55 -1.96 -4.75
N PRO A 148 -0.08 -2.45 -5.84
CA PRO A 148 -0.78 -3.74 -5.88
C PRO A 148 0.16 -4.95 -6.07
N TYR A 149 1.44 -4.84 -5.69
CA TYR A 149 2.45 -5.85 -5.98
C TYR A 149 2.75 -6.77 -4.79
N LEU A 150 2.41 -6.36 -3.56
CA LEU A 150 2.70 -7.11 -2.35
C LEU A 150 1.94 -8.43 -2.34
N ALA A 151 2.61 -9.50 -1.87
CA ALA A 151 1.94 -10.76 -1.61
C ALA A 151 0.83 -10.58 -0.56
N PRO A 152 -0.33 -11.27 -0.66
CA PRO A 152 -1.45 -11.12 0.27
C PRO A 152 -1.08 -11.33 1.75
N ILE A 153 -0.12 -12.22 2.02
CA ILE A 153 0.40 -12.48 3.36
C ILE A 153 1.13 -11.26 3.96
N VAL A 154 1.85 -10.51 3.11
CA VAL A 154 2.52 -9.26 3.53
C VAL A 154 1.47 -8.20 3.84
N VAL A 155 0.41 -8.11 3.04
CA VAL A 155 -0.70 -7.18 3.29
C VAL A 155 -1.40 -7.49 4.63
N GLN A 156 -1.62 -8.77 4.96
CA GLN A 156 -2.18 -9.17 6.25
C GLN A 156 -1.27 -8.83 7.42
N TYR A 157 0.03 -9.11 7.29
CA TYR A 157 1.02 -8.72 8.28
C TYR A 157 0.98 -7.21 8.55
N LEU A 158 0.90 -6.38 7.50
CA LEU A 158 0.78 -4.93 7.64
C LEU A 158 -0.54 -4.48 8.29
N ARG A 159 -1.62 -5.28 8.19
CA ARG A 159 -2.89 -5.04 8.86
C ARG A 159 -2.88 -5.46 10.34
N GLY A 160 -1.79 -6.05 10.83
CA GLY A 160 -1.70 -6.61 12.17
C GLY A 160 -2.59 -7.84 12.38
N LEU A 161 -3.01 -8.50 11.29
CA LEU A 161 -3.76 -9.74 11.37
C LEU A 161 -2.78 -10.90 11.54
N GLU A 162 -3.10 -11.83 12.44
CA GLU A 162 -2.40 -13.12 12.47
C GLU A 162 -2.58 -13.79 11.10
N CYS A 163 -1.51 -14.40 10.59
CA CYS A 163 -1.49 -15.01 9.27
C CYS A 163 -2.42 -16.23 9.22
N GLU A 164 -3.71 -16.02 8.98
CA GLU A 164 -4.72 -17.08 8.81
C GLU A 164 -4.64 -17.76 7.43
N HIS A 165 -3.70 -17.35 6.57
CA HIS A 165 -3.55 -17.95 5.25
C HIS A 165 -2.70 -19.22 5.26
N ASP A 166 -3.15 -20.20 4.48
CA ASP A 166 -2.38 -21.40 4.18
C ASP A 166 -1.04 -21.03 3.56
N LEU A 167 0.02 -21.16 4.34
CA LEU A 167 1.39 -21.01 3.86
C LEU A 167 1.66 -22.08 2.80
N ASN A 168 2.00 -21.64 1.61
CA ASN A 168 2.34 -22.54 0.50
C ASN A 168 3.86 -22.53 0.26
N ILE A 169 4.41 -23.70 -0.02
CA ILE A 169 5.81 -23.87 -0.45
C ILE A 169 6.19 -23.02 -1.67
N SER A 170 5.22 -22.62 -2.50
CA SER A 170 5.44 -21.67 -3.61
C SER A 170 5.84 -20.27 -3.15
N MET A 171 5.57 -19.90 -1.90
CA MET A 171 5.94 -18.61 -1.31
C MET A 171 7.42 -18.55 -0.92
N VAL A 172 8.07 -19.70 -0.74
CA VAL A 172 9.52 -19.78 -0.45
C VAL A 172 10.28 -19.46 -1.72
N GLN A 173 10.85 -18.25 -1.83
CA GLN A 173 11.54 -17.80 -3.05
C GLN A 173 12.84 -18.56 -3.31
N ASN A 174 13.55 -18.96 -2.25
CA ASN A 174 14.77 -19.76 -2.38
C ASN A 174 14.46 -21.15 -2.94
N MET A 175 14.89 -21.40 -4.18
CA MET A 175 14.62 -22.65 -4.91
C MET A 175 15.24 -23.88 -4.23
N LEU A 176 16.42 -23.76 -3.62
CA LEU A 176 17.07 -24.87 -2.93
C LEU A 176 16.30 -25.24 -1.66
N LEU A 177 15.93 -24.24 -0.85
CA LEU A 177 15.08 -24.47 0.34
C LEU A 177 13.75 -25.10 -0.06
N ARG A 178 13.13 -24.61 -1.13
CA ARG A 178 11.89 -25.18 -1.68
C ARG A 178 12.06 -26.67 -2.02
N GLN A 179 13.15 -27.05 -2.67
CA GLN A 179 13.44 -28.46 -3.00
C GLN A 179 13.69 -29.31 -1.74
N LEU A 180 14.43 -28.78 -0.78
CA LEU A 180 14.70 -29.48 0.49
C LEU A 180 13.42 -29.73 1.29
N ILE A 181 12.57 -28.71 1.43
CA ILE A 181 11.27 -28.85 2.11
C ILE A 181 10.39 -29.89 1.41
N LYS A 182 10.33 -29.88 0.06
CA LYS A 182 9.59 -30.91 -0.70
C LYS A 182 10.10 -32.32 -0.42
N ARG A 183 11.43 -32.50 -0.35
CA ARG A 183 12.05 -33.80 -0.04
C ARG A 183 11.71 -34.26 1.37
N VAL A 184 11.76 -33.37 2.37
CA VAL A 184 11.38 -33.70 3.75
C VAL A 184 9.90 -34.11 3.82
N GLY A 185 9.01 -33.35 3.19
CA GLY A 185 7.58 -33.68 3.15
C GLY A 185 7.30 -35.05 2.49
N ALA A 186 8.04 -35.40 1.44
CA ALA A 186 7.92 -36.72 0.81
C ALA A 186 8.36 -37.87 1.73
N ILE A 187 9.40 -37.66 2.56
CA ILE A 187 9.86 -38.66 3.53
C ILE A 187 8.83 -38.86 4.64
N ILE A 188 8.31 -37.76 5.20
CA ILE A 188 7.34 -37.81 6.30
C ILE A 188 6.03 -38.50 5.85
N ASN A 189 5.55 -38.20 4.64
CA ASN A 189 4.33 -38.81 4.10
C ASN A 189 4.47 -40.29 3.67
N LEU A 190 5.67 -40.87 3.75
CA LEU A 190 5.95 -42.29 3.46
C LEU A 190 6.12 -43.14 4.75
N THR A 191 5.94 -42.53 5.93
CA THR A 191 6.03 -43.20 7.24
C THR A 191 4.65 -43.27 7.88
#